data_AF-A0A969FUL2-F1
#
_entry.id   AF-A0A969FUL2-F1
#
_cell.length_a   1.000
_cell.length_b   1.000
_cell.length_c   1.000
_cell.angle_alpha   90.00
_cell.angle_beta   90.00
_cell.angle_gamma   90.00
#
_symmetry.space_group_name_H-M   'P 1'
#
loop_
_entity.id
_entity.type
_entity.pdbx_description
1 polymer ?
#
loop_
_entity_poly.entity_id
_entity_poly.type
_entity_poly.pdbx_seq_one_letter_code
_entity_poly.pdbx_strand_id
1 'polypeptide(L)'
;MRMGGGVRLKLLEALAMQAPVVSTTMGAEGVRGLHDGEHLLLANAPEAFARAVLRVLEDASLGQRLGEAGRKLVQEHYDWRVLVPLLEAVYRMG
;
A
#
# COMPACT_ATOMS: atom_id res chain seq x y z
N MET A 1 -21.17 7.87 7.95
CA MET A 1 -20.62 6.65 7.34
C MET A 1 -19.34 6.30 8.10
N ARG A 2 -19.39 5.33 9.02
CA ARG A 2 -18.28 4.98 9.92
C ARG A 2 -17.79 3.59 9.53
N MET A 3 -16.50 3.49 9.19
CA MET A 3 -15.77 2.29 8.78
C MET A 3 -16.15 1.69 7.42
N GLY A 4 -15.38 2.02 6.38
CA GLY A 4 -15.24 1.16 5.21
C GLY A 4 -14.39 -0.05 5.61
N GLY A 5 -15.00 -1.13 6.09
CA GLY A 5 -14.33 -2.37 6.53
C GLY A 5 -13.94 -3.31 5.38
N GLY A 6 -13.51 -2.77 4.24
CA GLY A 6 -13.06 -3.55 3.09
C GLY A 6 -11.55 -3.47 2.91
N VAL A 7 -10.98 -4.51 2.27
CA VAL A 7 -9.61 -4.48 1.74
C VAL A 7 -9.39 -3.16 1.00
N ARG A 8 -8.26 -2.50 1.27
CA ARG A 8 -7.90 -1.21 0.67
C ARG A 8 -7.47 -1.42 -0.79
N LEU A 9 -8.40 -1.85 -1.64
CA LEU A 9 -8.15 -2.14 -3.06
C LEU A 9 -7.53 -0.93 -3.75
N LYS A 10 -8.02 0.28 -3.47
CA LYS A 10 -7.43 1.53 -3.99
C LYS A 10 -5.97 1.74 -3.61
N LEU A 11 -5.59 1.32 -2.40
CA LEU A 11 -4.19 1.39 -1.96
C LEU A 11 -3.35 0.37 -2.73
N LEU A 12 -3.83 -0.87 -2.84
CA LEU A 12 -3.15 -1.92 -3.60
C LEU A 12 -3.04 -1.57 -5.10
N GLU A 13 -4.08 -0.98 -5.69
CA GLU A 13 -4.10 -0.50 -7.08
C GLU A 13 -3.05 0.61 -7.29
N ALA A 14 -3.02 1.61 -6.40
CA ALA A 14 -2.03 2.68 -6.46
C ALA A 14 -0.60 2.14 -6.36
N LEU A 15 -0.35 1.23 -5.41
CA LEU A 15 0.95 0.57 -5.25
C LEU A 15 1.31 -0.27 -6.48
N ALA A 16 0.36 -1.04 -7.04
CA ALA A 16 0.56 -1.84 -8.25
C ALA A 16 0.94 -0.96 -9.46
N MET A 17 0.39 0.25 -9.53
CA MET A 17 0.68 1.24 -10.57
C MET A 17 1.98 2.02 -10.35
N GLN A 18 2.77 1.68 -9.32
CA GLN A 18 3.98 2.42 -8.92
C GLN A 18 3.71 3.90 -8.60
N ALA A 19 2.48 4.25 -8.23
CA ALA A 19 2.18 5.59 -7.77
C ALA A 19 2.75 5.76 -6.35
N PRO A 20 3.51 6.83 -6.06
CA PRO A 20 3.93 7.09 -4.70
C PRO A 20 2.70 7.45 -3.85
N VAL A 21 2.59 6.80 -2.69
CA VAL A 21 1.41 6.93 -1.82
C VAL A 21 1.75 7.68 -0.54
N VAL A 22 0.88 8.61 -0.17
CA VAL A 22 0.77 9.14 1.19
C VAL A 22 -0.56 8.68 1.77
N SER A 23 -0.56 8.11 2.96
CA SER A 23 -1.78 7.62 3.62
C SER A 23 -1.74 7.88 5.12
N THR A 24 -2.88 7.72 5.78
CA THR A 24 -2.93 7.62 7.25
C THR A 24 -2.71 6.17 7.67
N THR A 25 -2.36 5.93 8.93
CA THR A 25 -2.27 4.56 9.47
C THR A 25 -3.60 3.81 9.30
N MET A 26 -4.72 4.50 9.52
CA MET A 26 -6.07 3.96 9.30
C MET A 26 -6.38 3.71 7.81
N GLY A 27 -5.83 4.53 6.92
CA GLY A 27 -5.96 4.38 5.47
C GLY A 27 -5.17 3.18 4.92
N ALA A 28 -4.04 2.86 5.55
CA ALA A 28 -3.19 1.72 5.20
C ALA A 28 -3.54 0.41 5.93
N GLU A 29 -4.46 0.46 6.89
CA GLU A 29 -4.89 -0.71 7.65
C GLU A 29 -5.35 -1.88 6.76
N GLY A 30 -4.98 -3.10 7.14
CA GLY A 30 -5.36 -4.33 6.45
C GLY A 30 -4.42 -4.73 5.30
N VAL A 31 -3.46 -3.88 4.92
CA VAL A 31 -2.37 -4.26 4.01
C VAL A 31 -1.14 -4.63 4.84
N ARG A 32 -0.74 -5.90 4.78
CA ARG A 32 0.42 -6.48 5.46
C ARG A 32 1.70 -6.17 4.68
N GLY A 33 2.81 -6.05 5.41
CA GLY A 33 4.14 -5.80 4.85
C GLY A 33 4.45 -4.33 4.52
N LEU A 34 3.47 -3.42 4.67
CA LEU A 34 3.73 -2.00 4.45
C LEU A 34 4.59 -1.41 5.57
N HIS A 35 5.60 -0.65 5.18
CA HIS A 35 6.45 0.14 6.07
C HIS A 35 6.56 1.58 5.59
N ASP A 36 6.47 2.50 6.55
CA ASP A 36 6.65 3.94 6.33
C ASP A 36 8.07 4.25 5.84
N GLY A 37 8.18 5.09 4.81
CA GLY A 37 9.44 5.48 4.16
C GLY A 37 10.00 4.45 3.16
N GLU A 38 9.41 3.26 3.06
CA GLU A 38 9.81 2.20 2.14
C GLU A 38 8.80 2.03 1.01
N HIS A 39 7.53 1.81 1.35
CA HIS A 39 6.46 1.51 0.39
C HIS A 39 5.49 2.68 0.20
N LEU A 40 5.36 3.51 1.23
CA LEU A 40 4.50 4.69 1.30
C LEU A 40 5.04 5.65 2.37
N LEU A 41 4.48 6.86 2.43
CA LEU A 41 4.61 7.72 3.61
C LEU A 41 3.33 7.67 4.46
N LEU A 42 3.49 7.47 5.77
CA LEU A 42 2.41 7.52 6.74
C LEU A 42 2.36 8.88 7.44
N ALA A 43 1.21 9.53 7.42
CA ALA A 43 0.97 10.78 8.12
C ALA A 43 -0.48 10.84 8.64
N ASN A 44 -0.66 11.03 9.94
CA ASN A 44 -2.00 11.02 10.57
C ASN A 44 -2.58 12.41 10.83
N ALA A 45 -1.74 13.45 10.84
CA ALA A 45 -2.16 14.84 11.04
C ALA A 45 -2.21 15.60 9.70
N PRO A 46 -3.16 16.54 9.50
CA PRO A 46 -3.30 17.28 8.24
C PRO A 46 -2.00 17.95 7.78
N GLU A 47 -1.29 18.63 8.66
CA GLU A 47 -0.06 19.35 8.32
C GLU A 47 1.09 18.38 7.98
N ALA A 48 1.15 17.25 8.66
CA ALA A 48 2.12 16.20 8.35
C ALA A 48 1.81 15.55 6.99
N PHE A 49 0.53 15.35 6.68
CA PHE A 49 0.08 14.79 5.41
C PHE A 49 0.44 15.72 4.25
N ALA A 50 0.13 17.02 4.38
CA ALA A 50 0.50 18.02 3.38
C ALA A 50 2.02 18.05 3.14
N ARG A 51 2.83 18.03 4.19
CA ARG A 51 4.30 17.95 4.05
C ARG A 51 4.77 16.69 3.36
N ALA A 52 4.17 15.53 3.66
CA ALA A 52 4.52 14.28 3.01
C ALA A 52 4.17 14.28 1.51
N VAL A 53 3.03 14.87 1.14
CA VAL A 53 2.63 15.05 -0.26
C VAL A 53 3.63 15.95 -0.98
N LEU A 54 3.96 17.11 -0.41
CA LEU A 54 4.95 18.02 -1.00
C LEU A 54 6.31 17.33 -1.18
N ARG A 55 6.78 16.60 -0.16
CA ARG A 55 8.04 15.85 -0.23
C ARG A 55 8.08 14.88 -1.41
N VAL A 56 7.00 14.15 -1.67
CA VAL A 56 6.90 13.21 -2.80
C VAL A 56 6.87 13.94 -4.14
N LEU A 57 6.23 15.12 -4.21
CA LEU A 57 6.17 15.93 -5.43
C LEU A 57 7.51 16.62 -5.75
N GLU A 58 8.26 17.02 -4.73
CA GLU A 58 9.53 17.73 -4.86
C GLU A 58 10.73 16.78 -5.06
N ASP A 59 10.68 15.57 -4.48
CA ASP A 59 11.71 14.54 -4.60
C ASP A 59 11.23 13.38 -5.48
N ALA A 60 11.44 13.52 -6.79
CA ALA A 60 11.10 12.50 -7.77
C ALA A 60 11.80 11.15 -7.49
N SER A 61 13.00 11.17 -6.91
CA SER A 61 13.76 9.96 -6.59
C SER A 61 13.11 9.18 -5.44
N LEU A 62 12.62 9.89 -4.43
CA LEU A 62 11.80 9.30 -3.36
C LEU A 62 10.52 8.72 -3.94
N GLY A 63 9.80 9.48 -4.76
CA GLY A 63 8.57 9.02 -5.39
C GLY A 63 8.75 7.72 -6.17
N GLN A 64 9.80 7.65 -6.99
CA GLN A 64 10.14 6.45 -7.76
C GLN A 64 10.46 5.25 -6.85
N ARG A 65 11.30 5.44 -5.82
CA ARG A 65 11.65 4.35 -4.88
C ARG A 65 10.44 3.80 -4.15
N LEU A 66 9.56 4.68 -3.64
CA LEU A 66 8.33 4.27 -2.97
C LEU A 66 7.41 3.50 -3.92
N GLY A 67 7.22 3.99 -5.15
CA GLY A 67 6.38 3.34 -6.16
C GLY A 67 6.90 1.95 -6.57
N GLU A 68 8.21 1.82 -6.80
CA GLU A 68 8.85 0.55 -7.14
C GLU A 68 8.73 -0.47 -6.00
N ALA A 69 9.04 -0.07 -4.77
CA ALA A 69 8.88 -0.92 -3.59
C ALA A 69 7.42 -1.31 -3.36
N GLY A 70 6.48 -0.36 -3.50
CA GLY A 70 5.04 -0.61 -3.41
C GLY A 70 4.55 -1.67 -4.39
N ARG A 71 4.96 -1.57 -5.67
CA ARG A 71 4.60 -2.58 -6.68
C ARG A 71 5.20 -3.94 -6.37
N LYS A 72 6.46 -3.98 -5.93
CA LYS A 72 7.13 -5.23 -5.54
C LYS A 72 6.35 -5.94 -4.43
N LEU A 73 5.95 -5.22 -3.38
CA LEU A 73 5.12 -5.78 -2.31
C LEU A 73 3.80 -6.35 -2.81
N VAL A 74 3.12 -5.65 -3.73
CA VAL A 74 1.87 -6.16 -4.34
C VAL A 74 2.14 -7.46 -5.10
N GLN A 75 3.22 -7.53 -5.89
CA GLN A 75 3.55 -8.72 -6.67
C GLN A 75 3.91 -9.92 -5.77
N GLU A 76 4.57 -9.69 -4.64
CA GLU A 76 5.02 -10.74 -3.73
C GLU A 76 3.91 -11.28 -2.83
N HIS A 77 2.89 -10.46 -2.51
CA HIS A 77 1.91 -10.82 -1.48
C HIS A 77 0.44 -10.74 -1.91
N TYR A 78 0.11 -9.98 -2.95
CA TYR A 78 -1.26 -9.62 -3.30
C TYR A 78 -1.66 -9.97 -4.75
N ASP A 79 -0.73 -10.51 -5.53
CA ASP A 79 -1.00 -11.00 -6.88
C ASP A 79 -1.82 -12.31 -6.85
N TRP A 80 -2.66 -12.53 -7.85
CA TRP A 80 -3.48 -13.76 -7.95
C TRP A 80 -2.64 -15.02 -8.01
N ARG A 81 -1.44 -14.95 -8.60
CA ARG A 81 -0.50 -16.07 -8.64
C ARG A 81 -0.01 -16.49 -7.25
N VAL A 82 -0.09 -15.58 -6.27
CA VAL A 82 0.26 -15.84 -4.86
C VAL A 82 -0.97 -16.26 -4.07
N LEU A 83 -2.09 -15.56 -4.23
CA LEU A 83 -3.28 -15.76 -3.40
C LEU A 83 -4.08 -17.02 -3.78
N VAL A 84 -4.16 -17.38 -5.06
CA VAL A 84 -4.95 -18.55 -5.51
C VAL A 84 -4.41 -19.86 -4.90
N PRO A 85 -3.10 -20.17 -4.96
CA PRO A 85 -2.58 -21.39 -4.33
C PRO A 85 -2.81 -21.46 -2.81
N LEU A 86 -2.73 -20.32 -2.11
CA LEU A 86 -3.01 -20.23 -0.68
C LEU A 86 -4.47 -20.55 -0.39
N LEU A 87 -5.40 -20.02 -1.18
CA LEU A 87 -6.82 -20.27 -1.04
C LEU A 87 -7.16 -21.74 -1.33
N GLU A 88 -6.61 -22.32 -2.39
CA GLU A 88 -6.78 -23.74 -2.71
C GLU A 88 -6.29 -24.66 -1.59
N ALA A 89 -5.18 -24.32 -0.95
CA ALA A 89 -4.68 -25.09 0.18
C ALA A 89 -5.69 -25.15 1.33
N VAL A 90 -6.36 -24.03 1.63
CA VAL A 90 -7.43 -23.99 2.66
C VAL A 90 -8.59 -24.91 2.27
N TYR A 91 -9.03 -24.87 1.00
CA TYR A 91 -10.12 -25.73 0.54
C TYR A 91 -9.76 -27.22 0.49
N ARG A 92 -8.49 -27.58 0.30
CA ARG A 92 -8.03 -28.98 0.36
C ARG A 92 -7.91 -29.54 1.79
N MET A 93 -7.93 -28.68 2.80
CA MET A 93 -7.79 -29.04 4.21
C MET A 93 -9.13 -29.24 4.93
N GLY A 94 -10.25 -28.90 4.30
CA GLY A 94 -11.62 -29.13 4.81
C GLY A 94 -12.31 -30.24 4.02
#